data_AF-A0A0W4ZEI3-F1
#
_entry.id   AF-A0A0W4ZEI3-F1
#
_cell.length_a   1.000
_cell.length_b   1.000
_cell.length_c   1.000
_cell.angle_alpha   90.00
_cell.angle_beta   90.00
_cell.angle_gamma   90.00
#
_symmetry.space_group_name_H-M   'P 1'
#
loop_
_entity.id
_entity.type
_entity.pdbx_description
1 polymer ?
#
loop_
_entity_poly.entity_id
_entity_poly.type
_entity_poly.pdbx_seq_one_letter_code
_entity_poly.pdbx_strand_id
1 'polypeptide(L)'
;MNDNRLNLPIISRLILYTSVTSLISLTLGSIVGGKKSGLRFLAENAHRLPKTIQGWYFYHKTKNYYIMLGGIKTGLKYAFRASFWVNSYLGIEYILDYVRKCIDAGNTNETSYFLFNQLSWFN
;
A
#
# COMPACT_ATOMS: atom_id res chain seq x y z
N MET A 1 30.65 4.39 6.27
CA MET A 1 29.71 5.45 6.70
C MET A 1 29.08 4.94 7.97
N ASN A 2 29.26 5.63 9.11
CA ASN A 2 28.78 5.12 10.40
C ASN A 2 27.26 4.91 10.35
N ASP A 3 26.78 3.81 10.94
CA ASP A 3 25.38 3.37 10.85
C ASP A 3 24.42 4.21 11.72
N ASN A 4 24.36 5.53 11.52
CA ASN A 4 23.70 6.45 12.46
C ASN A 4 22.15 6.41 12.45
N ARG A 5 21.52 5.60 11.61
CA ARG A 5 20.07 5.53 11.44
C ARG A 5 19.61 4.07 11.55
N LEU A 6 19.43 3.64 12.80
CA LEU A 6 19.08 2.30 13.30
C LEU A 6 20.24 1.31 13.52
N ASN A 7 21.51 1.70 13.36
CA ASN A 7 22.66 0.78 13.48
C ASN A 7 22.53 -0.51 12.63
N LEU A 8 21.76 -0.43 11.53
CA LEU A 8 21.53 -1.53 10.61
C LEU A 8 22.15 -1.23 9.26
N PRO A 9 22.73 -2.24 8.59
CA PRO A 9 23.20 -2.06 7.22
C PRO A 9 22.03 -1.71 6.29
N ILE A 10 22.34 -0.96 5.24
CA ILE A 10 21.34 -0.39 4.31
C ILE A 10 20.37 -1.43 3.73
N ILE A 11 20.87 -2.62 3.40
CA ILE A 11 20.06 -3.71 2.83
C ILE A 11 19.00 -4.19 3.81
N SER A 12 19.40 -4.46 5.06
CA SER A 12 18.48 -4.90 6.11
C SER A 12 17.41 -3.86 6.41
N ARG A 13 17.80 -2.58 6.40
CA ARG A 13 16.89 -1.46 6.61
C ARG A 13 15.86 -1.33 5.49
N LEU A 14 16.29 -1.49 4.25
CA LEU A 14 15.41 -1.42 3.08
C LEU A 14 14.38 -2.56 3.10
N ILE A 15 14.79 -3.79 3.42
CA ILE A 15 13.88 -4.95 3.56
C ILE A 15 12.88 -4.73 4.72
N LEU A 16 13.32 -4.17 5.84
CA LEU A 16 12.46 -3.90 6.98
C LEU A 16 11.39 -2.85 6.64
N TYR A 17 11.78 -1.69 6.12
CA TYR A 17 10.81 -0.64 5.80
C TYR A 17 9.82 -1.05 4.70
N THR A 18 10.29 -1.76 3.67
CA THR A 18 9.43 -2.25 2.59
C THR A 18 8.44 -3.29 3.06
N SER A 19 8.87 -4.27 3.86
CA SER A 19 7.98 -5.31 4.38
C SER A 19 6.89 -4.71 5.28
N VAL A 20 7.25 -3.85 6.22
CA VAL A 20 6.29 -3.19 7.12
C VAL A 20 5.30 -2.33 6.35
N THR A 21 5.80 -1.49 5.43
CA THR A 21 4.93 -0.59 4.66
C THR A 21 4.02 -1.36 3.71
N SER A 22 4.52 -2.45 3.11
CA SER A 22 3.74 -3.35 2.26
C SER A 22 2.57 -3.97 3.05
N LEU A 23 2.83 -4.49 4.25
CA LEU A 23 1.79 -5.10 5.10
C LEU A 23 0.69 -4.09 5.48
N ILE A 24 1.09 -2.89 5.93
CA ILE A 24 0.14 -1.83 6.31
C ILE A 24 -0.71 -1.44 5.10
N SER A 25 -0.07 -1.22 3.96
CA SER A 25 -0.73 -0.77 2.72
C SER A 25 -1.62 -1.86 2.11
N LEU A 26 -1.23 -3.14 2.22
CA LEU A 26 -2.05 -4.27 1.80
C LEU A 26 -3.32 -4.34 2.64
N THR A 27 -3.21 -4.18 3.95
CA THR A 27 -4.34 -4.24 4.89
C THR A 27 -5.33 -3.11 4.60
N LEU A 28 -4.83 -1.87 4.48
CA LEU A 28 -5.65 -0.70 4.15
C LEU A 28 -6.30 -0.85 2.76
N GLY A 29 -5.52 -1.24 1.75
CA GLY A 29 -6.02 -1.44 0.39
C GLY A 29 -7.06 -2.56 0.29
N SER A 30 -6.92 -3.62 1.10
CA SER A 30 -7.89 -4.72 1.16
C SER A 30 -9.22 -4.27 1.76
N ILE A 31 -9.20 -3.46 2.83
CA ILE A 31 -10.42 -2.92 3.45
C ILE A 31 -11.15 -2.00 2.46
N VAL A 32 -10.43 -1.09 1.80
CA VAL A 32 -11.00 -0.16 0.82
C VAL A 32 -11.56 -0.91 -0.40
N GLY A 33 -10.79 -1.87 -0.93
CA GLY A 33 -11.19 -2.70 -2.06
C GLY A 33 -12.42 -3.56 -1.77
N GLY A 34 -12.43 -4.22 -0.62
CA GLY A 34 -13.55 -5.07 -0.18
C GLY A 34 -14.82 -4.28 0.06
N LYS A 35 -14.74 -3.10 0.67
CA LYS A 35 -15.90 -2.19 0.81
C LYS A 35 -16.46 -1.79 -0.56
N LYS A 36 -15.59 -1.41 -1.49
CA LYS A 36 -15.99 -0.98 -2.84
C LYS A 36 -16.65 -2.11 -3.64
N SER A 37 -16.08 -3.32 -3.64
CA SER A 37 -16.68 -4.46 -4.34
C SER A 37 -17.96 -4.93 -3.66
N GLY A 38 -18.06 -4.86 -2.33
CA GLY A 38 -19.29 -5.14 -1.61
C GLY A 38 -20.43 -4.20 -1.98
N LEU A 39 -20.17 -2.90 -2.05
CA LEU A 39 -21.16 -1.90 -2.48
C LEU A 39 -21.60 -2.10 -3.94
N ARG A 40 -20.65 -2.44 -4.83
CA ARG A 40 -20.95 -2.76 -6.23
C ARG A 40 -21.85 -4.00 -6.34
N PHE A 41 -21.52 -5.06 -5.61
CA PHE A 41 -22.35 -6.27 -5.58
C PHE A 41 -23.78 -5.97 -5.09
N LEU A 42 -23.92 -5.13 -4.07
CA LEU A 42 -25.24 -4.70 -3.57
C LEU A 42 -26.01 -3.87 -4.60
N ALA A 43 -25.33 -2.97 -5.32
CA ALA A 43 -25.96 -2.18 -6.38
C ALA A 43 -26.42 -3.07 -7.55
N GLU A 44 -25.57 -4.02 -7.98
CA GLU A 44 -25.90 -4.97 -9.04
C GLU A 44 -27.05 -5.91 -8.64
N ASN A 45 -27.12 -6.33 -7.37
CA ASN A 45 -28.12 -7.28 -6.88
C ASN A 45 -29.29 -6.65 -6.13
N ALA A 46 -29.44 -5.31 -6.14
CA ALA A 46 -30.55 -4.63 -5.46
C ALA A 46 -31.93 -5.15 -5.92
N HIS A 47 -32.01 -5.66 -7.16
CA HIS A 47 -33.22 -6.24 -7.74
C HIS A 47 -33.37 -7.76 -7.52
N ARG A 48 -32.32 -8.48 -7.07
CA ARG A 48 -32.30 -9.95 -6.90
C ARG A 48 -32.13 -10.35 -5.44
N LEU A 49 -33.12 -10.00 -4.61
CA LEU A 49 -33.13 -10.39 -3.21
C LEU A 49 -33.50 -11.89 -3.07
N PRO A 50 -32.80 -12.65 -2.21
CA PRO A 50 -33.09 -14.07 -2.03
C PRO A 50 -34.47 -14.27 -1.38
N LYS A 51 -35.32 -15.10 -2.00
CA LYS A 51 -36.66 -15.45 -1.47
C LYS A 51 -36.71 -16.80 -0.77
N THR A 52 -35.71 -17.66 -1.00
CA THR A 52 -35.61 -19.00 -0.41
C THR A 52 -34.40 -19.09 0.53
N ILE A 53 -34.47 -19.98 1.53
CA ILE A 53 -33.38 -20.20 2.51
C ILE A 53 -32.08 -20.62 1.81
N GLN A 54 -32.18 -21.52 0.81
CA GLN A 54 -31.02 -21.94 0.02
C GLN A 54 -30.42 -20.80 -0.81
N GLY A 55 -31.27 -19.94 -1.40
CA GLY A 55 -30.84 -18.76 -2.13
C GLY A 55 -30.11 -17.76 -1.24
N TRP A 56 -30.54 -17.61 0.03
CA TRP A 56 -29.88 -16.74 0.99
C TRP A 56 -28.43 -17.17 1.27
N TYR A 57 -28.17 -18.47 1.41
CA TYR A 57 -26.82 -18.99 1.60
C TYR A 57 -25.92 -18.73 0.39
N PHE A 58 -26.39 -19.06 -0.81
CA PHE A 58 -25.62 -18.82 -2.04
C PHE A 58 -25.36 -17.34 -2.29
N TYR A 59 -26.33 -16.47 -1.96
CA TYR A 59 -26.17 -15.03 -2.06
C TYR A 59 -24.99 -14.52 -1.19
N HIS A 60 -24.94 -14.93 0.08
CA HIS A 60 -23.88 -14.51 1.00
C HIS A 60 -22.53 -15.11 0.64
N LYS A 61 -22.49 -16.37 0.18
CA LYS A 61 -21.28 -17.02 -0.31
C LYS A 61 -20.68 -16.26 -1.50
N THR A 62 -21.52 -15.96 -2.50
CA THR A 62 -21.11 -15.20 -3.70
C THR A 62 -20.67 -13.79 -3.33
N LYS A 63 -21.41 -13.09 -2.45
CA LYS A 63 -21.02 -11.77 -1.94
C LYS A 63 -19.62 -11.79 -1.32
N ASN A 64 -19.32 -12.80 -0.50
CA ASN A 64 -18.02 -12.90 0.16
C ASN A 64 -16.88 -13.13 -0.84
N TYR A 65 -17.09 -13.89 -1.92
CA TYR A 65 -16.09 -14.06 -2.98
C TYR A 65 -15.76 -12.75 -3.70
N TYR A 66 -16.77 -11.94 -4.05
CA TYR A 66 -16.54 -10.64 -4.68
C TYR A 66 -15.82 -9.65 -3.75
N ILE A 67 -16.15 -9.68 -2.45
CA ILE A 67 -15.46 -8.89 -1.43
C ILE A 67 -14.01 -9.32 -1.31
N MET A 68 -13.73 -10.61 -1.18
CA MET A 68 -12.37 -11.15 -1.04
C MET A 68 -11.51 -10.85 -2.28
N LEU A 69 -12.05 -11.07 -3.48
CA LEU A 69 -11.33 -10.80 -4.73
C LEU A 69 -11.06 -9.30 -4.92
N GLY A 70 -12.04 -8.44 -4.63
CA GLY A 70 -11.88 -6.99 -4.66
C GLY A 70 -10.87 -6.48 -3.64
N GLY A 71 -10.86 -7.09 -2.45
CA GLY A 71 -9.89 -6.83 -1.40
C GLY A 71 -8.47 -7.18 -1.84
N ILE A 72 -8.22 -8.42 -2.29
CA ILE A 72 -6.89 -8.87 -2.72
C ILE A 72 -6.34 -8.02 -3.88
N LYS A 73 -7.16 -7.79 -4.92
CA LYS A 73 -6.73 -7.00 -6.10
C LYS A 73 -6.33 -5.57 -5.72
N THR A 74 -7.11 -4.93 -4.85
CA THR A 74 -6.84 -3.56 -4.42
C THR A 74 -5.69 -3.53 -3.41
N GLY A 75 -5.65 -4.46 -2.46
CA GLY A 75 -4.58 -4.62 -1.48
C GLY A 75 -3.21 -4.75 -2.13
N LEU A 76 -3.06 -5.65 -3.11
CA LEU A 76 -1.80 -5.83 -3.85
C LEU A 76 -1.39 -4.56 -4.61
N LYS A 77 -2.35 -3.87 -5.24
CA LYS A 77 -2.09 -2.60 -5.95
C LYS A 77 -1.55 -1.52 -5.00
N TYR A 78 -2.16 -1.37 -3.82
CA TYR A 78 -1.75 -0.39 -2.82
C TYR A 78 -0.39 -0.76 -2.20
N ALA A 79 -0.19 -2.03 -1.87
CA ALA A 79 1.08 -2.54 -1.34
C ALA A 79 2.25 -2.29 -2.29
N PHE A 80 2.08 -2.61 -3.58
CA PHE A 80 3.10 -2.37 -4.58
C PHE A 80 3.40 -0.87 -4.76
N ARG A 81 2.35 -0.04 -4.90
CA ARG A 81 2.51 1.42 -5.06
C ARG A 81 3.24 2.02 -3.87
N ALA A 82 2.83 1.71 -2.64
CA ALA A 82 3.46 2.25 -1.43
C ALA A 82 4.91 1.77 -1.26
N SER A 83 5.17 0.48 -1.46
CA SER A 83 6.53 -0.09 -1.34
C SER A 83 7.49 0.51 -2.36
N PHE A 84 7.02 0.77 -3.59
CA PHE A 84 7.80 1.45 -4.62
C PHE A 84 8.22 2.86 -4.18
N TRP A 85 7.30 3.64 -3.61
CA TRP A 85 7.60 5.00 -3.14
C TRP A 85 8.54 5.01 -1.94
N VAL A 86 8.35 4.11 -0.98
CA VAL A 86 9.24 3.98 0.19
C VAL A 86 10.65 3.59 -0.23
N ASN A 87 10.79 2.64 -1.15
CA ASN A 87 12.10 2.27 -1.71
C ASN A 87 12.77 3.44 -2.41
N SER A 88 12.01 4.18 -3.22
CA SER A 88 12.54 5.36 -3.93
C SER A 88 13.02 6.43 -2.94
N TYR A 89 12.27 6.67 -1.86
CA TYR A 89 12.64 7.59 -0.80
C TYR A 89 13.96 7.19 -0.14
N LEU A 90 14.06 5.95 0.33
CA LEU A 90 15.26 5.46 1.00
C LEU A 90 16.48 5.43 0.08
N GLY A 91 16.28 5.12 -1.21
CA GLY A 91 17.33 5.13 -2.22
C GLY A 91 17.89 6.53 -2.46
N ILE A 92 17.03 7.53 -2.65
CA ILE A 92 17.45 8.91 -2.87
C ILE A 92 18.13 9.47 -1.62
N GLU A 93 17.55 9.24 -0.43
CA GLU A 93 18.14 9.68 0.83
C GLU A 93 19.54 9.08 1.02
N TYR A 94 19.72 7.79 0.73
CA TYR A 94 21.02 7.13 0.78
C TYR A 94 22.03 7.73 -0.21
N ILE A 95 21.60 8.05 -1.43
CA ILE A 95 22.45 8.68 -2.45
C ILE A 95 22.91 10.06 -1.98
N LEU A 96 22.01 10.88 -1.43
CA LEU A 96 22.37 12.20 -0.90
C LEU A 96 23.31 12.12 0.29
N ASP A 97 23.06 11.19 1.22
CA ASP A 97 23.93 10.95 2.36
C ASP A 97 25.33 10.48 1.90
N TYR A 98 25.41 9.66 0.84
CA TYR A 98 26.68 9.21 0.27
C TYR A 98 27.47 10.33 -0.41
N VAL A 99 26.79 11.19 -1.18
CA VAL A 99 27.41 12.33 -1.88
C VAL A 99 27.90 13.39 -0.90
N ARG A 100 27.09 13.71 0.13
CA ARG A 100 27.38 14.79 1.08
C ARG A 100 28.18 14.33 2.29
N LYS A 101 28.26 13.03 2.56
CA LYS A 101 28.93 12.40 3.72
C LYS A 101 28.47 12.91 5.09
N CYS A 102 27.32 13.59 5.14
CA CYS A 102 26.69 14.11 6.36
C CYS A 102 25.28 13.52 6.46
N ILE A 103 24.87 13.21 7.69
CA ILE A 103 23.53 12.69 8.00
C ILE A 103 22.79 13.80 8.71
N ASP A 104 22.08 14.62 7.93
CA ASP A 104 21.38 15.81 8.41
C ASP A 104 19.90 15.79 8.02
N ALA A 105 19.08 16.53 8.78
CA ALA A 105 17.66 16.73 8.46
C ALA A 105 17.45 17.40 7.08
N GLY A 106 18.45 18.13 6.57
CA GLY A 106 18.40 18.75 5.25
C GLY A 106 18.22 17.74 4.11
N ASN A 107 18.97 16.63 4.12
CA ASN A 107 18.89 15.61 3.07
C ASN A 107 17.52 14.92 3.05
N THR A 108 16.94 14.68 4.24
CA THR A 108 15.59 14.12 4.44
C THR A 108 14.52 15.06 3.88
N ASN A 109 14.65 16.38 4.13
CA ASN A 109 13.73 17.38 3.60
C ASN A 109 13.79 17.46 2.08
N GLU A 110 14.99 17.56 1.50
CA GLU A 110 15.17 17.61 0.04
C GLU A 110 14.60 16.39 -0.67
N THR A 111 14.86 15.19 -0.13
CA THR A 111 14.30 13.95 -0.67
C THR A 111 12.76 13.98 -0.64
N SER A 112 12.20 14.47 0.47
CA SER A 112 10.75 14.60 0.64
C SER A 112 10.15 15.58 -0.39
N TYR A 113 10.75 16.75 -0.58
CA TYR A 113 10.31 17.73 -1.56
C TYR A 113 10.37 17.19 -2.99
N PHE A 114 11.46 16.50 -3.34
CA PHE A 114 11.64 15.90 -4.66
C PHE A 114 10.56 14.85 -4.96
N LEU A 115 10.33 13.92 -4.03
CA LEU A 115 9.30 12.89 -4.23
C LEU A 115 7.88 13.47 -4.21
N PHE A 116 7.61 14.48 -3.39
CA PHE A 116 6.31 15.14 -3.37
C PHE A 116 5.99 15.79 -4.71
N ASN A 117 6.96 16.52 -5.30
CA ASN A 117 6.81 17.11 -6.61
C ASN A 117 6.51 16.04 -7.67
N GLN A 118 7.25 14.93 -7.65
CA GLN A 118 7.03 13.83 -8.59
C GLN A 118 5.67 13.15 -8.40
N LEU A 119 5.21 12.98 -7.15
CA LEU A 119 3.91 12.38 -6.83
C LEU A 119 2.74 13.23 -7.34
N SER A 120 2.88 14.56 -7.30
CA SER A 120 1.84 15.50 -7.76
C SER A 120 1.50 15.35 -9.24
N TRP A 121 2.47 14.91 -10.06
CA TRP A 121 2.28 14.63 -11.49
C TRP A 121 1.48 13.34 -11.78
N PHE A 122 1.32 12.48 -10.78
CA PHE A 122 0.65 11.18 -10.92
C PHE A 122 -0.77 11.13 -10.34
N ASN A 123 -1.30 12.28 -9.92
CA ASN A 123 -2.64 12.41 -9.33
C ASN A 123 -3.54 13.24 -10.23
#